data_AF-A0A7V5PF24-F1
#
_entry.id   AF-A0A7V5PF24-F1
#
_cell.length_a   1.000
_cell.length_b   1.000
_cell.length_c   1.000
_cell.angle_alpha   90.00
_cell.angle_beta   90.00
_cell.angle_gamma   90.00
#
_symmetry.space_group_name_H-M   'P 1'
#
loop_
_entity.id
_entity.type
_entity.pdbx_description
1 polymer ?
#
loop_
_entity_poly.entity_id
_entity_poly.type
_entity_poly.pdbx_seq_one_letter_code
_entity_poly.pdbx_strand_id
1 'polypeptide(L)'
;MDKSDKKQMQYALIREMLETTEVIRKFDPACTERFVQPIRSKKGMLLTGEGSSRIFPAKRTMYASLKDKNRFPLYTDGSTQSLEYQLDNLAVFGASNSGKTKEVVRLFKQLKDHGHTAYFALTANKNTPLEELALDTHVLQCGKEDAVAATKSVIEQGLFYDSLYRNLTGKTMSGLNVLADQVDEAMKVKVDPALVEKMKNAGMIYFAGRNTGVAEELTLKTNEITRKKSDFLEGTYAVHGIEEVMNPDEVVIVIDPFESEEEKFTQVLVEGVGCTVVAISHRQTSFPTIIIPDGGEYKDYVELAAGWNVLVETGLALNINLDKPTRARKVGNEYMGK
;
A
#
# COMPACT_ATOMS: atom_id res chain seq x y z
N MET A 1 6.21 -0.50 -17.56
CA MET A 1 4.90 -0.92 -18.12
C MET A 1 4.51 -0.09 -19.33
N ASP A 2 4.11 -0.73 -20.44
CA ASP A 2 3.78 -0.03 -21.69
C ASP A 2 2.36 -0.36 -22.18
N LYS A 3 1.51 0.66 -22.34
CA LYS A 3 0.13 0.54 -22.88
C LYS A 3 0.10 0.02 -24.32
N SER A 4 1.20 0.18 -25.07
CA SER A 4 1.32 -0.29 -26.45
C SER A 4 1.80 -1.74 -26.56
N ASP A 5 2.36 -2.32 -25.49
CA ASP A 5 2.82 -3.70 -25.48
C ASP A 5 1.66 -4.67 -25.27
N LYS A 6 1.24 -5.33 -26.35
CA LYS A 6 0.16 -6.33 -26.35
C LYS A 6 0.41 -7.49 -25.39
N LYS A 7 1.69 -7.87 -25.13
CA LYS A 7 2.03 -8.94 -24.20
C LYS A 7 1.82 -8.53 -22.75
N GLN A 8 2.08 -7.27 -22.41
CA GLN A 8 1.79 -6.75 -21.08
C GLN A 8 0.29 -6.54 -20.90
N MET A 9 -0.35 -5.92 -21.89
CA MET A 9 -1.77 -5.55 -21.84
C MET A 9 -2.74 -6.73 -21.86
N GLN A 10 -2.28 -7.98 -21.99
CA GLN A 10 -3.10 -9.17 -21.78
C GLN A 10 -3.45 -9.38 -20.29
N TYR A 11 -2.61 -8.90 -19.36
CA TYR A 11 -2.81 -9.05 -17.93
C TYR A 11 -3.73 -7.97 -17.37
N ALA A 12 -4.80 -8.37 -16.69
CA ALA A 12 -5.68 -7.48 -15.93
C ALA A 12 -4.90 -6.65 -14.91
N LEU A 13 -3.92 -7.26 -14.23
CA LEU A 13 -3.09 -6.57 -13.25
C LEU A 13 -2.43 -5.31 -13.83
N ILE A 14 -1.80 -5.44 -15.00
CA ILE A 14 -1.09 -4.32 -15.63
C ILE A 14 -2.08 -3.25 -16.09
N ARG A 15 -3.22 -3.65 -16.66
CA ARG A 15 -4.28 -2.70 -17.04
C ARG A 15 -4.79 -1.91 -15.84
N GLU A 16 -5.06 -2.58 -14.73
CA GLU A 16 -5.57 -1.97 -13.50
C GLU A 16 -4.54 -1.05 -12.83
N MET A 17 -3.25 -1.42 -12.83
CA MET A 17 -2.17 -0.52 -12.40
C MET A 17 -2.17 0.76 -13.25
N LEU A 18 -2.26 0.64 -14.58
CA LEU A 18 -2.27 1.77 -15.50
C LEU A 18 -3.57 2.61 -15.43
N GLU A 19 -4.69 2.02 -14.99
CA GLU A 19 -5.95 2.73 -14.72
C GLU A 19 -5.89 3.60 -13.46
N THR A 20 -4.95 3.34 -12.55
CA THR A 20 -4.72 4.13 -11.32
C THR A 20 -4.55 5.62 -11.62
N THR A 21 -3.93 5.97 -12.75
CA THR A 21 -3.73 7.39 -13.13
C THR A 21 -5.06 8.11 -13.28
N GLU A 22 -6.06 7.44 -13.87
CA GLU A 22 -7.41 8.02 -14.04
C GLU A 22 -8.18 8.07 -12.72
N VAL A 23 -7.96 7.09 -11.83
CA VAL A 23 -8.51 7.12 -10.47
C VAL A 23 -8.00 8.34 -9.71
N ILE A 24 -6.69 8.61 -9.77
CA ILE A 24 -6.10 9.80 -9.12
C ILE A 24 -6.68 11.09 -9.71
N ARG A 25 -6.75 11.21 -11.05
CA ARG A 25 -7.25 12.43 -11.71
C ARG A 25 -8.70 12.77 -11.36
N LYS A 26 -9.53 11.73 -11.21
CA LYS A 26 -10.98 11.88 -10.99
C LYS A 26 -11.35 11.89 -9.51
N PHE A 27 -10.40 11.63 -8.62
CA PHE A 27 -10.67 11.59 -7.19
C PHE A 27 -11.15 12.95 -6.70
N ASP A 28 -12.32 12.97 -6.04
CA ASP A 28 -12.92 14.15 -5.46
C ASP A 28 -12.69 14.17 -3.93
N PRO A 29 -11.82 15.06 -3.40
CA PRO A 29 -11.56 15.14 -1.97
C PRO A 29 -12.80 15.47 -1.12
N ALA A 30 -13.82 16.11 -1.71
CA ALA A 30 -15.06 16.45 -1.01
C ALA A 30 -15.85 15.21 -0.58
N CYS A 31 -15.58 14.05 -1.20
CA CYS A 31 -16.28 12.80 -0.88
C CYS A 31 -16.12 12.35 0.59
N THR A 32 -15.15 12.92 1.32
CA THR A 32 -14.88 12.61 2.73
C THR A 32 -15.48 13.61 3.73
N GLU A 33 -16.00 14.75 3.28
CA GLU A 33 -16.49 15.82 4.17
C GLU A 33 -17.59 15.34 5.14
N ARG A 34 -18.48 14.47 4.65
CA ARG A 34 -19.59 13.95 5.47
C ARG A 34 -19.14 13.12 6.69
N PHE A 35 -17.92 12.57 6.67
CA PHE A 35 -17.38 11.80 7.79
C PHE A 35 -16.67 12.66 8.83
N VAL A 36 -16.34 13.92 8.50
CA VAL A 36 -15.50 14.79 9.34
C VAL A 36 -16.14 15.07 10.70
N GLN A 37 -17.41 15.47 10.72
CA GLN A 37 -18.08 15.86 11.98
C GLN A 37 -18.23 14.67 12.95
N PRO A 38 -18.73 13.49 12.51
CA PRO A 38 -18.77 12.31 13.37
C PRO A 38 -17.40 11.92 13.91
N ILE A 39 -16.35 11.96 13.08
CA ILE A 39 -14.99 11.58 13.50
C ILE A 39 -14.40 12.60 14.47
N ARG A 40 -14.60 13.90 14.22
CA ARG A 40 -14.11 14.98 15.09
C ARG A 40 -14.74 14.96 16.49
N SER A 41 -15.88 14.28 16.67
CA SER A 41 -16.48 14.05 17.99
C SER A 41 -15.71 13.03 18.85
N LYS A 42 -14.75 12.30 18.25
CA LYS A 42 -13.89 11.31 18.91
C LYS A 42 -12.50 11.88 19.19
N LYS A 43 -11.73 11.19 20.04
CA LYS A 43 -10.37 11.59 20.43
C LYS A 43 -9.29 11.14 19.45
N GLY A 44 -9.65 10.28 18.49
CA GLY A 44 -8.78 9.76 17.45
C GLY A 44 -9.54 8.85 16.51
N MET A 45 -8.84 8.24 15.55
CA MET A 45 -9.44 7.29 14.61
C MET A 45 -8.55 6.06 14.42
N LEU A 46 -9.16 4.89 14.45
CA LEU A 46 -8.59 3.62 14.07
C LEU A 46 -8.92 3.34 12.60
N LEU A 47 -7.89 3.19 11.78
CA LEU A 47 -7.99 2.74 10.39
C LEU A 47 -7.67 1.24 10.35
N THR A 48 -8.66 0.40 10.08
CA THR A 48 -8.53 -1.06 10.15
C THR A 48 -8.98 -1.73 8.86
N GLY A 49 -8.54 -2.97 8.67
CA GLY A 49 -8.76 -3.78 7.47
C GLY A 49 -7.73 -4.90 7.42
N GLU A 50 -7.73 -5.65 6.33
CA GLU A 50 -6.76 -6.72 6.11
C GLU A 50 -6.00 -6.52 4.79
N GLY A 51 -4.76 -6.99 4.76
CA GLY A 51 -3.87 -6.90 3.60
C GLY A 51 -3.79 -5.49 3.03
N SER A 52 -3.83 -5.39 1.70
CA SER A 52 -3.66 -4.13 0.96
C SER A 52 -4.66 -3.03 1.33
N SER A 53 -5.85 -3.37 1.83
CA SER A 53 -6.83 -2.36 2.27
C SER A 53 -6.43 -1.64 3.56
N ARG A 54 -5.50 -2.22 4.34
CA ARG A 54 -4.94 -1.58 5.54
C ARG A 54 -3.53 -1.07 5.32
N ILE A 55 -2.65 -1.90 4.74
CA ILE A 55 -1.20 -1.70 4.78
C ILE A 55 -0.80 -0.32 4.23
N PHE A 56 -0.93 -0.09 2.93
CA PHE A 56 -0.58 1.20 2.35
C PHE A 56 -1.53 2.34 2.78
N PRO A 57 -2.87 2.21 2.64
CA PRO A 57 -3.78 3.33 2.89
C PRO A 57 -3.70 3.89 4.32
N ALA A 58 -3.68 3.01 5.32
CA ALA A 58 -3.70 3.43 6.72
C ALA A 58 -2.32 3.91 7.17
N LYS A 59 -1.25 3.17 6.86
CA LYS A 59 0.10 3.55 7.30
C LYS A 59 0.59 4.84 6.65
N ARG A 60 0.28 5.07 5.38
CA ARG A 60 0.65 6.32 4.68
C ARG A 60 -0.02 7.52 5.35
N THR A 61 -1.31 7.39 5.65
CA THR A 61 -2.07 8.47 6.30
C THR A 61 -1.61 8.70 7.73
N MET A 62 -1.31 7.63 8.48
CA MET A 62 -0.72 7.72 9.81
C MET A 62 0.65 8.42 9.76
N TYR A 63 1.54 8.02 8.86
CA TYR A 63 2.84 8.66 8.66
C TYR A 63 2.71 10.13 8.28
N ALA A 64 1.80 10.47 7.37
CA ALA A 64 1.49 11.86 7.02
C ALA A 64 1.05 12.66 8.25
N SER A 65 0.17 12.08 9.08
CA SER A 65 -0.35 12.75 10.27
C SER A 65 0.70 13.03 11.35
N LEU A 66 1.74 12.19 11.44
CA LEU A 66 2.82 12.35 12.42
C LEU A 66 3.76 13.51 12.10
N LYS A 67 3.75 14.00 10.86
CA LYS A 67 4.51 15.18 10.43
C LYS A 67 3.78 16.50 10.72
N ASP A 68 2.52 16.43 11.15
CA ASP A 68 1.67 17.59 11.33
C ASP A 68 1.62 18.10 12.76
N LYS A 69 1.73 19.43 12.91
CA LYS A 69 1.68 20.10 14.23
C LYS A 69 0.30 20.01 14.89
N ASN A 70 -0.77 20.07 14.09
CA ASN A 70 -2.16 20.03 14.56
C ASN A 70 -2.75 18.63 14.39
N ARG A 71 -2.05 17.61 14.93
CA ARG A 71 -2.38 16.21 14.66
C ARG A 71 -3.74 15.79 15.26
N PHE A 72 -4.52 15.07 14.46
CA PHE A 72 -5.60 14.22 14.94
C PHE A 72 -5.04 12.79 15.09
N PRO A 73 -5.09 12.14 16.27
CA PRO A 73 -4.48 10.83 16.48
C PRO A 73 -5.04 9.75 15.55
N LEU A 74 -4.15 9.06 14.85
CA LEU A 74 -4.47 7.92 13.98
C LEU A 74 -3.79 6.66 14.49
N TYR A 75 -4.50 5.54 14.39
CA TYR A 75 -4.03 4.21 14.75
C TYR A 75 -4.34 3.25 13.60
N THR A 76 -3.58 2.18 13.47
CA THR A 76 -3.91 1.11 12.53
C THR A 76 -3.47 -0.26 13.04
N ASP A 77 -4.38 -1.22 12.95
CA ASP A 77 -4.13 -2.63 13.27
C ASP A 77 -5.14 -3.52 12.54
N GLY A 78 -4.85 -4.83 12.47
CA GLY A 78 -5.76 -5.82 11.91
C GLY A 78 -7.11 -5.82 12.64
N SER A 79 -8.20 -6.12 11.93
CA SER A 79 -9.55 -5.96 12.49
C SER A 79 -9.83 -6.96 13.62
N THR A 80 -9.20 -8.12 13.60
CA THR A 80 -9.28 -9.10 14.69
C THR A 80 -8.61 -8.60 15.96
N GLN A 81 -7.38 -8.11 15.84
CA GLN A 81 -6.62 -7.57 16.97
C GLN A 81 -7.34 -6.35 17.57
N SER A 82 -7.99 -5.56 16.71
CA SER A 82 -8.78 -4.40 17.13
C SER A 82 -9.97 -4.74 18.03
N LEU A 83 -10.44 -6.00 18.07
CA LEU A 83 -11.49 -6.45 19.00
C LEU A 83 -11.04 -6.37 20.47
N GLU A 84 -9.73 -6.36 20.72
CA GLU A 84 -9.14 -6.33 22.07
C GLU A 84 -8.99 -4.90 22.62
N TYR A 85 -9.28 -3.89 21.80
CA TYR A 85 -9.00 -2.49 22.13
C TYR A 85 -10.21 -1.77 22.74
N GLN A 86 -9.93 -0.73 23.54
CA GLN A 86 -10.93 0.19 24.06
C GLN A 86 -11.28 1.24 22.99
N LEU A 87 -12.32 0.97 22.20
CA LEU A 87 -12.65 1.76 21.01
C LEU A 87 -13.60 2.94 21.28
N ASP A 88 -14.20 3.08 22.46
CA ASP A 88 -15.25 4.09 22.74
C ASP A 88 -14.87 5.53 22.38
N ASN A 89 -13.59 5.87 22.59
CA ASN A 89 -13.02 7.19 22.33
C ASN A 89 -12.48 7.36 20.90
N LEU A 90 -12.48 6.31 20.08
CA LEU A 90 -11.98 6.33 18.71
C LEU A 90 -13.14 6.26 17.73
N ALA A 91 -13.01 6.94 16.58
CA ALA A 91 -13.77 6.55 15.41
C ALA A 91 -13.12 5.31 14.77
N VAL A 92 -13.89 4.45 14.12
CA VAL A 92 -13.36 3.25 13.45
C VAL A 92 -13.70 3.30 11.96
N PHE A 93 -12.69 3.22 11.10
CA PHE A 93 -12.88 3.10 9.66
C PHE A 93 -12.41 1.73 9.19
N GLY A 94 -13.33 0.90 8.70
CA GLY A 94 -13.05 -0.45 8.21
C GLY A 94 -12.96 -0.50 6.70
N ALA A 95 -11.76 -0.73 6.16
CA ALA A 95 -11.54 -0.90 4.73
C ALA A 95 -11.54 -2.38 4.33
N SER A 96 -12.35 -2.70 3.32
CA SER A 96 -12.39 -4.02 2.69
C SER A 96 -12.87 -3.85 1.25
N ASN A 97 -11.99 -4.05 0.28
CA ASN A 97 -12.35 -3.99 -1.15
C ASN A 97 -13.60 -4.85 -1.46
N SER A 98 -13.64 -6.09 -0.99
CA SER A 98 -14.78 -6.99 -1.18
C SER A 98 -16.03 -6.64 -0.37
N GLY A 99 -15.90 -5.82 0.69
CA GLY A 99 -16.91 -5.64 1.74
C GLY A 99 -17.31 -6.92 2.51
N LYS A 100 -16.58 -8.03 2.34
CA LYS A 100 -16.92 -9.34 2.89
C LYS A 100 -15.82 -9.96 3.76
N THR A 101 -14.73 -9.25 4.01
CA THR A 101 -13.61 -9.77 4.81
C THR A 101 -14.07 -10.07 6.24
N LYS A 102 -13.95 -11.35 6.65
CA LYS A 102 -14.56 -11.88 7.89
C LYS A 102 -14.13 -11.13 9.14
N GLU A 103 -12.87 -10.75 9.22
CA GLU A 103 -12.29 -10.03 10.35
C GLU A 103 -12.93 -8.64 10.53
N VAL A 104 -13.11 -7.92 9.42
CA VAL A 104 -13.74 -6.58 9.42
C VAL A 104 -15.22 -6.70 9.76
N VAL A 105 -15.93 -7.65 9.14
CA VAL A 105 -17.35 -7.90 9.42
C VAL A 105 -17.58 -8.25 10.89
N ARG A 106 -16.70 -9.07 11.49
CA ARG A 106 -16.76 -9.42 12.92
C ARG A 106 -16.59 -8.19 13.82
N LEU A 107 -15.61 -7.34 13.54
CA LEU A 107 -15.40 -6.10 14.29
C LEU A 107 -16.63 -5.18 14.19
N PHE A 108 -17.19 -5.03 12.99
CA PHE A 108 -18.35 -4.15 12.77
C PHE A 108 -19.61 -4.68 13.43
N LYS A 109 -19.78 -6.01 13.52
CA LYS A 109 -20.84 -6.62 14.33
C LYS A 109 -20.68 -6.29 15.80
N GLN A 110 -19.47 -6.41 16.37
CA GLN A 110 -19.22 -6.03 17.76
C GLN A 110 -19.50 -4.54 18.01
N LEU A 111 -19.01 -3.65 17.13
CA LEU A 111 -19.23 -2.20 17.25
C LEU A 111 -20.73 -1.86 17.24
N LYS A 112 -21.49 -2.49 16.35
CA LYS A 112 -22.95 -2.36 16.29
C LYS A 112 -23.63 -2.86 17.57
N ASP A 113 -23.27 -4.06 18.03
CA ASP A 113 -23.86 -4.68 19.22
C ASP A 113 -23.58 -3.88 20.51
N HIS A 114 -22.44 -3.17 20.58
CA HIS A 114 -22.08 -2.29 21.69
C HIS A 114 -22.59 -0.85 21.54
N GLY A 115 -23.35 -0.54 20.49
CA GLY A 115 -23.89 0.79 20.26
C GLY A 115 -22.82 1.86 20.02
N HIS A 116 -21.68 1.49 19.42
CA HIS A 116 -20.64 2.44 19.06
C HIS A 116 -21.19 3.51 18.10
N THR A 117 -20.70 4.75 18.16
CA THR A 117 -21.35 5.89 17.49
C THR A 117 -20.58 6.50 16.32
N ALA A 118 -19.35 6.05 16.06
CA ALA A 118 -18.53 6.56 14.96
C ALA A 118 -17.75 5.43 14.27
N TYR A 119 -18.46 4.56 13.54
CA TYR A 119 -17.87 3.47 12.78
C TYR A 119 -18.37 3.42 11.34
N PHE A 120 -17.45 3.44 10.39
CA PHE A 120 -17.70 3.69 8.96
C PHE A 120 -16.93 2.71 8.08
N ALA A 121 -17.44 2.42 6.89
CA ALA A 121 -16.82 1.45 5.99
C ALA A 121 -16.32 2.05 4.68
N LEU A 122 -15.29 1.42 4.12
CA LEU A 122 -14.74 1.72 2.80
C LEU A 122 -14.73 0.42 1.96
N THR A 123 -15.47 0.38 0.86
CA THR A 123 -15.64 -0.83 0.05
C THR A 123 -15.60 -0.52 -1.45
N ALA A 124 -15.23 -1.51 -2.28
CA ALA A 124 -15.28 -1.34 -3.76
C ALA A 124 -16.61 -1.81 -4.36
N ASN A 125 -17.51 -2.36 -3.55
CA ASN A 125 -18.74 -3.00 -4.00
C ASN A 125 -19.92 -2.54 -3.15
N LYS A 126 -21.08 -2.39 -3.78
CA LYS A 126 -22.35 -2.10 -3.10
C LYS A 126 -23.01 -3.37 -2.57
N ASN A 127 -23.94 -3.21 -1.64
CA ASN A 127 -24.75 -4.26 -1.02
C ASN A 127 -23.86 -5.34 -0.37
N THR A 128 -22.89 -4.91 0.42
CA THR A 128 -21.95 -5.83 1.11
C THR A 128 -22.30 -5.99 2.59
N PRO A 129 -21.95 -7.13 3.22
CA PRO A 129 -22.16 -7.32 4.66
C PRO A 129 -21.55 -6.21 5.51
N LEU A 130 -20.39 -5.68 5.10
CA LEU A 130 -19.76 -4.57 5.80
C LEU A 130 -20.57 -3.26 5.67
N GLU A 131 -21.12 -2.98 4.48
CA GLU A 131 -21.98 -1.82 4.23
C GLU A 131 -23.27 -1.88 5.06
N GLU A 132 -23.88 -3.07 5.20
CA GLU A 132 -25.08 -3.28 6.02
C GLU A 132 -24.84 -3.08 7.52
N LEU A 133 -23.60 -3.25 7.98
CA LEU A 133 -23.24 -3.10 9.39
C LEU A 133 -22.83 -1.68 9.77
N ALA A 134 -22.13 -0.97 8.88
CA ALA A 134 -21.57 0.35 9.16
C ALA A 134 -22.65 1.45 9.29
N LEU A 135 -22.33 2.56 9.97
CA LEU A 135 -23.23 3.72 10.05
C LEU A 135 -23.33 4.48 8.73
N ASP A 136 -22.22 4.53 7.98
CA ASP A 136 -22.12 5.06 6.63
C ASP A 136 -20.95 4.34 5.93
N THR A 137 -21.05 4.20 4.62
CA THR A 137 -20.07 3.54 3.77
C THR A 137 -19.71 4.43 2.58
N HIS A 138 -18.42 4.59 2.33
CA HIS A 138 -17.96 5.09 1.04
C HIS A 138 -17.70 3.92 0.09
N VAL A 139 -18.31 3.97 -1.10
CA VAL A 139 -18.09 3.01 -2.18
C VAL A 139 -17.13 3.62 -3.18
N LEU A 140 -15.98 2.97 -3.35
CA LEU A 140 -14.90 3.37 -4.25
C LEU A 140 -15.38 3.49 -5.71
N GLN A 141 -14.77 4.41 -6.45
CA GLN A 141 -15.07 4.75 -7.84
C GLN A 141 -14.05 4.16 -8.83
N CYS A 142 -13.00 3.46 -8.38
CA CYS A 142 -12.00 2.78 -9.21
C CYS A 142 -12.60 1.65 -10.07
N GLY A 143 -13.86 1.29 -9.81
CA GLY A 143 -14.54 0.18 -10.44
C GLY A 143 -13.98 -1.17 -9.97
N LYS A 144 -14.46 -2.23 -10.63
CA LYS A 144 -14.05 -3.59 -10.32
C LYS A 144 -12.59 -3.81 -10.75
N GLU A 145 -11.84 -4.50 -9.91
CA GLU A 145 -10.57 -5.14 -10.25
C GLU A 145 -10.87 -6.59 -10.63
N ASP A 146 -10.25 -7.14 -11.66
CA ASP A 146 -10.30 -8.55 -12.04
C ASP A 146 -9.07 -9.31 -11.55
N ALA A 147 -7.90 -8.65 -11.45
CA ALA A 147 -6.71 -9.25 -10.87
C ALA A 147 -6.92 -9.62 -9.40
N VAL A 148 -6.18 -10.64 -8.92
CA VAL A 148 -6.21 -11.01 -7.49
C VAL A 148 -5.45 -10.00 -6.65
N ALA A 149 -4.31 -9.51 -7.14
CA ALA A 149 -3.54 -8.49 -6.46
C ALA A 149 -4.22 -7.12 -6.63
N ALA A 150 -4.66 -6.53 -5.52
CA ALA A 150 -5.25 -5.18 -5.51
C ALA A 150 -4.23 -4.11 -5.92
N THR A 151 -4.66 -3.12 -6.69
CA THR A 151 -3.84 -2.02 -7.26
C THR A 151 -4.59 -0.69 -7.18
N LYS A 152 -5.47 -0.38 -8.15
CA LYS A 152 -6.22 0.88 -8.21
C LYS A 152 -7.11 1.11 -6.98
N SER A 153 -7.64 0.04 -6.39
CA SER A 153 -8.41 0.16 -5.13
C SER A 153 -7.53 0.58 -3.95
N VAL A 154 -6.28 0.11 -3.88
CA VAL A 154 -5.32 0.47 -2.83
C VAL A 154 -5.02 1.97 -2.88
N ILE A 155 -4.84 2.49 -4.09
CA ILE A 155 -4.56 3.91 -4.30
C ILE A 155 -5.77 4.76 -3.95
N GLU A 156 -6.97 4.40 -4.40
CA GLU A 156 -8.17 5.15 -4.04
C GLU A 156 -8.46 5.12 -2.53
N GLN A 157 -8.24 3.98 -1.87
CA GLN A 157 -8.35 3.89 -0.41
C GLN A 157 -7.33 4.80 0.28
N GLY A 158 -6.10 4.89 -0.24
CA GLY A 158 -5.10 5.83 0.23
C GLY A 158 -5.54 7.28 0.05
N LEU A 159 -6.03 7.65 -1.14
CA LEU A 159 -6.51 9.00 -1.45
C LEU A 159 -7.69 9.38 -0.54
N PHE A 160 -8.60 8.45 -0.31
CA PHE A 160 -9.73 8.60 0.62
C PHE A 160 -9.25 8.90 2.04
N TYR A 161 -8.31 8.14 2.58
CA TYR A 161 -7.80 8.41 3.93
C TYR A 161 -6.96 9.70 4.00
N ASP A 162 -6.21 10.03 2.96
CA ASP A 162 -5.49 11.30 2.85
C ASP A 162 -6.47 12.49 2.85
N SER A 163 -7.52 12.45 2.01
CA SER A 163 -8.51 13.52 1.95
C SER A 163 -9.30 13.63 3.25
N LEU A 164 -9.64 12.51 3.88
CA LEU A 164 -10.32 12.50 5.17
C LEU A 164 -9.47 13.19 6.23
N TYR A 165 -8.18 12.85 6.31
CA TYR A 165 -7.26 13.47 7.27
C TYR A 165 -7.05 14.97 6.99
N ARG A 166 -6.91 15.35 5.72
CA ARG A 166 -6.82 16.76 5.31
C ARG A 166 -8.06 17.55 5.67
N ASN A 167 -9.25 17.01 5.40
CA ASN A 167 -10.52 17.64 5.78
C ASN A 167 -10.68 17.73 7.31
N LEU A 168 -10.21 16.74 8.07
CA LEU A 168 -10.17 16.80 9.55
C LEU A 168 -9.28 17.93 10.07
N THR A 169 -8.18 18.22 9.37
CA THR A 169 -7.16 19.20 9.79
C THR A 169 -7.26 20.55 9.07
N GLY A 170 -8.27 20.73 8.21
CA GLY A 170 -8.49 21.97 7.46
C GLY A 170 -7.45 22.22 6.36
N LYS A 171 -6.84 21.16 5.82
CA LYS A 171 -5.90 21.22 4.71
C LYS A 171 -6.60 20.89 3.39
N THR A 172 -6.15 21.54 2.32
CA THR A 172 -6.63 21.24 0.97
C THR A 172 -5.84 20.06 0.38
N MET A 173 -6.52 19.23 -0.41
CA MET A 173 -5.88 18.26 -1.30
C MET A 173 -5.86 18.85 -2.71
N SER A 174 -4.67 19.11 -3.24
CA SER A 174 -4.47 19.71 -4.56
C SER A 174 -3.36 18.98 -5.32
N GLY A 175 -3.17 19.28 -6.62
CA GLY A 175 -2.07 18.70 -7.39
C GLY A 175 -2.29 17.26 -7.89
N LEU A 176 -3.52 16.71 -7.81
CA LEU A 176 -3.81 15.33 -8.23
C LEU A 176 -3.48 15.04 -9.69
N ASN A 177 -3.60 16.03 -10.59
CA ASN A 177 -3.19 15.85 -11.98
C ASN A 177 -1.67 15.64 -12.11
N VAL A 178 -0.87 16.40 -11.35
CA VAL A 178 0.59 16.26 -11.31
C VAL A 178 0.97 14.92 -10.69
N LEU A 179 0.30 14.53 -9.61
CA LEU A 179 0.49 13.22 -9.00
C LEU A 179 0.22 12.09 -10.00
N ALA A 180 -0.88 12.16 -10.74
CA ALA A 180 -1.23 11.15 -11.73
C ALA A 180 -0.21 11.07 -12.87
N ASP A 181 0.36 12.19 -13.31
CA ASP A 181 1.46 12.22 -14.29
C ASP A 181 2.72 11.54 -13.72
N GLN A 182 3.08 11.84 -12.48
CA GLN A 182 4.25 11.26 -11.82
C GLN A 182 4.11 9.76 -11.54
N VAL A 183 2.91 9.30 -11.17
CA VAL A 183 2.59 7.88 -11.03
C VAL A 183 2.66 7.16 -12.38
N ASP A 184 2.17 7.77 -13.45
CA ASP A 184 2.30 7.23 -14.82
C ASP A 184 3.78 7.11 -15.23
N GLU A 185 4.58 8.13 -14.96
CA GLU A 185 6.02 8.14 -15.22
C GLU A 185 6.74 7.03 -14.43
N ALA A 186 6.48 6.91 -13.13
CA ALA A 186 7.05 5.87 -12.27
C ALA A 186 6.75 4.44 -12.76
N MET A 187 5.52 4.19 -13.26
CA MET A 187 5.15 2.90 -13.85
C MET A 187 5.83 2.62 -15.20
N LYS A 188 6.43 3.64 -15.83
CA LYS A 188 7.08 3.55 -17.16
C LYS A 188 8.59 3.63 -17.10
N VAL A 189 9.18 3.95 -15.95
CA VAL A 189 10.64 3.96 -15.76
C VAL A 189 11.21 2.64 -16.27
N LYS A 190 12.26 2.71 -17.08
CA LYS A 190 12.95 1.53 -17.59
C LYS A 190 13.68 0.85 -16.43
N VAL A 191 13.31 -0.39 -16.13
CA VAL A 191 14.04 -1.23 -15.17
C VAL A 191 15.21 -1.87 -15.91
N ASP A 192 16.41 -1.80 -15.33
CA ASP A 192 17.61 -2.43 -15.89
C ASP A 192 17.40 -3.95 -16.01
N PRO A 193 17.54 -4.56 -17.20
CA PRO A 193 17.46 -6.01 -17.37
C PRO A 193 18.39 -6.81 -16.45
N ALA A 194 19.56 -6.27 -16.10
CA ALA A 194 20.48 -6.92 -15.17
C ALA A 194 19.89 -6.99 -13.75
N LEU A 195 19.17 -5.96 -13.33
CA LEU A 195 18.44 -5.96 -12.07
C LEU A 195 17.28 -6.98 -12.12
N VAL A 196 16.50 -7.00 -13.20
CA VAL A 196 15.42 -7.97 -13.37
C VAL A 196 15.94 -9.41 -13.28
N GLU A 197 17.10 -9.70 -13.87
CA GLU A 197 17.72 -11.03 -13.78
C GLU A 197 18.18 -11.38 -12.35
N LYS A 198 18.73 -10.41 -11.61
CA LYS A 198 19.05 -10.61 -10.19
C LYS A 198 17.80 -10.90 -9.36
N MET A 199 16.73 -10.12 -9.54
CA MET A 199 15.44 -10.32 -8.86
C MET A 199 14.82 -11.69 -9.18
N LYS A 200 14.93 -12.14 -10.43
CA LYS A 200 14.48 -13.45 -10.88
C LYS A 200 15.26 -14.59 -10.22
N ASN A 201 16.55 -14.43 -10.01
CA ASN A 201 17.40 -15.46 -9.41
C ASN A 201 17.44 -15.39 -7.88
N ALA A 202 16.97 -14.29 -7.28
CA ALA A 202 17.04 -14.07 -5.85
C ALA A 202 16.37 -15.17 -5.02
N GLY A 203 17.05 -15.67 -3.99
CA GLY A 203 16.48 -16.59 -3.00
C GLY A 203 15.38 -15.93 -2.16
N MET A 204 15.56 -14.64 -1.86
CA MET A 204 14.64 -13.78 -1.12
C MET A 204 14.78 -12.34 -1.57
N ILE A 205 13.68 -11.58 -1.51
CA ILE A 205 13.65 -10.14 -1.78
C ILE A 205 13.21 -9.41 -0.51
N TYR A 206 14.13 -8.69 0.11
CA TYR A 206 13.82 -7.80 1.22
C TYR A 206 13.43 -6.42 0.71
N PHE A 207 12.47 -5.80 1.39
CA PHE A 207 12.20 -4.38 1.26
C PHE A 207 12.64 -3.67 2.54
N ALA A 208 13.33 -2.54 2.40
CA ALA A 208 13.70 -1.69 3.51
C ALA A 208 13.27 -0.24 3.26
N GLY A 209 13.23 0.55 4.33
CA GLY A 209 12.86 1.96 4.28
C GLY A 209 11.86 2.33 5.37
N ARG A 210 11.13 3.40 5.12
CA ARG A 210 10.17 3.95 6.08
C ARG A 210 8.92 3.07 6.23
N ASN A 211 8.34 3.04 7.42
CA ASN A 211 7.04 2.43 7.71
C ASN A 211 5.89 3.36 7.26
N THR A 212 5.84 3.62 5.95
CA THR A 212 4.76 4.39 5.29
C THR A 212 3.71 3.48 4.68
N GLY A 213 3.89 2.17 4.74
CA GLY A 213 3.04 1.20 4.06
C GLY A 213 3.47 0.91 2.62
N VAL A 214 4.44 1.64 2.04
CA VAL A 214 4.93 1.39 0.67
C VAL A 214 5.72 0.09 0.61
N ALA A 215 6.80 -0.02 1.39
CA ALA A 215 7.67 -1.19 1.41
C ALA A 215 6.92 -2.44 1.88
N GLU A 216 6.00 -2.28 2.83
CA GLU A 216 5.14 -3.35 3.33
C GLU A 216 4.15 -3.85 2.27
N GLU A 217 3.55 -2.94 1.51
CA GLU A 217 2.65 -3.32 0.43
C GLU A 217 3.42 -4.02 -0.69
N LEU A 218 4.60 -3.51 -1.06
CA LEU A 218 5.46 -4.16 -2.05
C LEU A 218 5.94 -5.53 -1.60
N THR A 219 6.17 -5.72 -0.31
CA THR A 219 6.47 -7.03 0.28
C THR A 219 5.33 -8.00 0.02
N LEU A 220 4.07 -7.62 0.29
CA LEU A 220 2.90 -8.44 -0.02
C LEU A 220 2.79 -8.70 -1.54
N LYS A 221 2.93 -7.66 -2.36
CA LYS A 221 2.83 -7.78 -3.83
C LYS A 221 3.90 -8.66 -4.43
N THR A 222 5.08 -8.76 -3.82
CA THR A 222 6.14 -9.66 -4.29
C THR A 222 5.66 -11.12 -4.28
N ASN A 223 5.04 -11.55 -3.18
CA ASN A 223 4.45 -12.89 -3.09
C ASN A 223 3.35 -13.09 -4.16
N GLU A 224 2.55 -12.06 -4.41
CA GLU A 224 1.40 -12.10 -5.32
C GLU A 224 1.76 -12.02 -6.82
N ILE A 225 2.86 -11.36 -7.16
CA ILE A 225 3.24 -11.06 -8.56
C ILE A 225 4.40 -11.95 -9.01
N THR A 226 5.42 -12.15 -8.17
CA THR A 226 6.66 -12.84 -8.55
C THR A 226 6.79 -14.24 -7.95
N ARG A 227 5.95 -14.61 -6.97
CA ARG A 227 6.03 -15.88 -6.21
C ARG A 227 7.34 -16.07 -5.46
N LYS A 228 8.15 -15.02 -5.33
CA LYS A 228 9.34 -15.01 -4.51
C LYS A 228 8.97 -14.78 -3.06
N LYS A 229 9.81 -15.29 -2.15
CA LYS A 229 9.73 -14.94 -0.73
C LYS A 229 10.15 -13.48 -0.57
N SER A 230 9.48 -12.79 0.33
CA SER A 230 9.79 -11.41 0.67
C SER A 230 9.54 -11.13 2.14
N ASP A 231 10.24 -10.13 2.65
CA ASP A 231 9.99 -9.58 3.97
C ASP A 231 10.29 -8.07 3.99
N PHE A 232 9.68 -7.37 4.94
CA PHE A 232 9.89 -5.95 5.17
C PHE A 232 10.76 -5.73 6.41
N LEU A 233 11.84 -4.98 6.23
CA LEU A 233 12.78 -4.61 7.28
C LEU A 233 12.70 -3.10 7.51
N GLU A 234 11.98 -2.68 8.56
CA GLU A 234 11.79 -1.25 8.86
C GLU A 234 13.12 -0.55 9.18
N GLY A 235 13.42 0.53 8.45
CA GLY A 235 14.59 1.37 8.67
C GLY A 235 15.88 0.55 8.75
N THR A 236 16.66 0.79 9.80
CA THR A 236 17.93 0.11 10.03
C THR A 236 17.79 -1.32 10.57
N TYR A 237 16.58 -1.86 10.76
CA TYR A 237 16.43 -3.28 11.07
C TYR A 237 17.12 -4.17 10.02
N ALA A 238 17.22 -3.69 8.78
CA ALA A 238 17.99 -4.33 7.70
C ALA A 238 19.48 -4.57 8.01
N VAL A 239 20.03 -3.93 9.05
CA VAL A 239 21.46 -4.01 9.44
C VAL A 239 21.64 -4.18 10.95
N HIS A 240 20.66 -4.82 11.60
CA HIS A 240 20.64 -5.04 13.05
C HIS A 240 20.39 -6.53 13.40
N GLY A 241 21.27 -7.40 12.91
CA GLY A 241 21.34 -8.83 13.23
C GLY A 241 20.69 -9.75 12.19
N ILE A 242 19.85 -9.21 11.29
CA ILE A 242 19.28 -9.99 10.20
C ILE A 242 20.35 -10.42 9.18
N GLU A 243 21.46 -9.68 9.09
CA GLU A 243 22.61 -9.99 8.23
C GLU A 243 23.25 -11.36 8.53
N GLU A 244 23.09 -11.90 9.74
CA GLU A 244 23.60 -13.23 10.13
C GLU A 244 22.93 -14.39 9.38
N VAL A 245 21.76 -14.16 8.78
CA VAL A 245 20.99 -15.17 8.04
C VAL A 245 20.77 -14.81 6.58
N MET A 246 21.24 -13.64 6.14
CA MET A 246 21.16 -13.23 4.74
C MET A 246 22.22 -13.93 3.89
N ASN A 247 21.94 -14.07 2.60
CA ASN A 247 22.81 -14.72 1.62
C ASN A 247 23.17 -13.78 0.46
N PRO A 248 24.35 -13.93 -0.17
CA PRO A 248 24.77 -13.07 -1.29
C PRO A 248 23.84 -13.09 -2.51
N ASP A 249 23.05 -14.15 -2.70
CA ASP A 249 22.07 -14.26 -3.78
C ASP A 249 20.74 -13.58 -3.46
N GLU A 250 20.58 -12.98 -2.29
CA GLU A 250 19.38 -12.24 -1.91
C GLU A 250 19.48 -10.76 -2.33
N VAL A 251 18.32 -10.12 -2.47
CA VAL A 251 18.22 -8.72 -2.92
C VAL A 251 17.53 -7.89 -1.87
N VAL A 252 18.07 -6.69 -1.60
CA VAL A 252 17.44 -5.66 -0.77
C VAL A 252 17.04 -4.48 -1.64
N ILE A 253 15.73 -4.20 -1.70
CA ILE A 253 15.19 -2.99 -2.33
C ILE A 253 14.92 -1.97 -1.23
N VAL A 254 15.60 -0.82 -1.29
CA VAL A 254 15.43 0.26 -0.32
C VAL A 254 14.55 1.36 -0.92
N ILE A 255 13.42 1.64 -0.29
CA ILE A 255 12.49 2.68 -0.71
C ILE A 255 12.91 4.02 -0.10
N ASP A 256 13.34 4.94 -0.98
CA ASP A 256 13.76 6.31 -0.67
C ASP A 256 14.66 6.41 0.58
N PRO A 257 15.87 5.80 0.55
CA PRO A 257 16.75 5.72 1.71
C PRO A 257 17.06 7.09 2.33
N PHE A 258 17.21 7.10 3.65
CA PHE A 258 17.86 8.22 4.32
C PHE A 258 19.33 8.25 3.93
N GLU A 259 19.82 9.41 3.49
CA GLU A 259 21.21 9.57 3.06
C GLU A 259 22.21 9.17 4.17
N SER A 260 21.86 9.45 5.43
CA SER A 260 22.65 9.09 6.61
C SER A 260 22.74 7.58 6.90
N GLU A 261 21.89 6.76 6.29
CA GLU A 261 21.87 5.30 6.50
C GLU A 261 22.57 4.53 5.38
N GLU A 262 22.83 5.18 4.24
CA GLU A 262 23.38 4.56 3.04
C GLU A 262 24.77 3.95 3.25
N GLU A 263 25.65 4.66 3.98
CA GLU A 263 26.99 4.14 4.30
C GLU A 263 26.89 2.85 5.12
N LYS A 264 26.00 2.82 6.11
CA LYS A 264 25.82 1.64 6.96
C LYS A 264 25.26 0.46 6.17
N PHE A 265 24.32 0.71 5.27
CA PHE A 265 23.78 -0.31 4.37
C PHE A 265 24.86 -0.84 3.41
N THR A 266 25.74 0.02 2.90
CA THR A 266 26.88 -0.41 2.08
C THR A 266 27.79 -1.34 2.87
N GLN A 267 28.25 -0.91 4.05
CA GLN A 267 29.16 -1.70 4.90
C GLN A 267 28.59 -3.07 5.28
N VAL A 268 27.32 -3.12 5.68
CA VAL A 268 26.73 -4.37 6.21
C VAL A 268 26.20 -5.26 5.10
N LEU A 269 25.39 -4.71 4.18
CA LEU A 269 24.68 -5.53 3.19
C LEU A 269 25.52 -5.80 1.95
N VAL A 270 26.18 -4.77 1.41
CA VAL A 270 26.95 -4.89 0.17
C VAL A 270 28.32 -5.51 0.44
N GLU A 271 29.08 -4.96 1.40
CA GLU A 271 30.44 -5.43 1.70
C GLU A 271 30.46 -6.62 2.66
N GLY A 272 29.61 -6.58 3.70
CA GLY A 272 29.55 -7.62 4.72
C GLY A 272 28.91 -8.92 4.23
N VAL A 273 27.65 -8.85 3.77
CA VAL A 273 26.92 -10.02 3.27
C VAL A 273 27.24 -10.33 1.81
N GLY A 274 27.45 -9.31 0.97
CA GLY A 274 27.54 -9.48 -0.48
C GLY A 274 26.20 -9.42 -1.21
N CYS A 275 25.14 -8.96 -0.54
CA CYS A 275 23.80 -8.80 -1.13
C CYS A 275 23.81 -7.76 -2.25
N THR A 276 22.89 -7.92 -3.21
CA THR A 276 22.57 -6.81 -4.10
C THR A 276 21.62 -5.84 -3.40
N VAL A 277 22.05 -4.59 -3.26
CA VAL A 277 21.20 -3.48 -2.77
C VAL A 277 20.83 -2.57 -3.94
N VAL A 278 19.54 -2.24 -4.07
CA VAL A 278 19.01 -1.29 -5.07
C VAL A 278 18.09 -0.31 -4.40
N ALA A 279 18.12 0.95 -4.83
CA ALA A 279 17.21 1.98 -4.35
C ALA A 279 16.11 2.29 -5.37
N ILE A 280 14.91 2.59 -4.87
CA ILE A 280 13.87 3.34 -5.60
C ILE A 280 13.81 4.72 -4.94
N SER A 281 14.21 5.78 -5.65
CA SER A 281 14.33 7.12 -5.04
C SER A 281 14.19 8.23 -6.08
N HIS A 282 13.86 9.43 -5.62
CA HIS A 282 13.79 10.63 -6.45
C HIS A 282 15.15 11.26 -6.78
N ARG A 283 16.21 10.78 -6.13
CA ARG A 283 17.59 11.22 -6.32
C ARG A 283 18.48 10.03 -6.59
N GLN A 284 19.65 10.28 -7.19
CA GLN A 284 20.69 9.27 -7.23
C GLN A 284 21.18 8.96 -5.80
N THR A 285 21.23 7.69 -5.45
CA THR A 285 21.78 7.19 -4.18
C THR A 285 23.16 6.57 -4.41
N SER A 286 23.83 6.15 -3.34
CA SER A 286 25.05 5.33 -3.40
C SER A 286 24.82 3.94 -4.02
N PHE A 287 23.57 3.49 -4.10
CA PHE A 287 23.20 2.22 -4.73
C PHE A 287 22.80 2.41 -6.21
N PRO A 288 22.82 1.34 -7.03
CA PRO A 288 22.05 1.33 -8.28
C PRO A 288 20.62 1.81 -7.99
N THR A 289 20.21 2.87 -8.69
CA THR A 289 18.98 3.59 -8.34
C THR A 289 18.01 3.60 -9.51
N ILE A 290 16.78 3.19 -9.25
CA ILE A 290 15.63 3.45 -10.11
C ILE A 290 15.14 4.86 -9.77
N ILE A 291 15.53 5.83 -10.59
CA ILE A 291 15.17 7.24 -10.39
C ILE A 291 13.71 7.44 -10.79
N ILE A 292 12.93 8.05 -9.88
CA ILE A 292 11.50 8.33 -10.04
C ILE A 292 11.20 9.81 -9.78
N PRO A 293 10.01 10.33 -10.11
CA PRO A 293 9.63 11.69 -9.70
C PRO A 293 9.57 11.85 -8.18
N ASP A 294 9.84 13.07 -7.68
CA ASP A 294 9.83 13.39 -6.25
C ASP A 294 8.48 13.14 -5.56
N GLY A 295 7.37 13.45 -6.23
CA GLY A 295 6.02 13.26 -5.69
C GLY A 295 5.65 14.17 -4.50
N GLY A 296 6.61 14.87 -3.87
CA GLY A 296 6.38 15.82 -2.78
C GLY A 296 5.57 15.22 -1.63
N GLU A 297 4.42 15.83 -1.30
CA GLU A 297 3.52 15.33 -0.25
C GLU A 297 2.79 14.01 -0.61
N TYR A 298 2.87 13.60 -1.88
CA TYR A 298 2.29 12.38 -2.43
C TYR A 298 3.34 11.34 -2.84
N LYS A 299 4.60 11.52 -2.44
CA LYS A 299 5.71 10.65 -2.85
C LYS A 299 5.45 9.16 -2.64
N ASP A 300 4.75 8.79 -1.56
CA ASP A 300 4.46 7.39 -1.22
C ASP A 300 3.65 6.67 -2.33
N TYR A 301 2.79 7.40 -3.06
CA TYR A 301 2.05 6.84 -4.20
C TYR A 301 2.95 6.59 -5.41
N VAL A 302 3.93 7.48 -5.64
CA VAL A 302 4.91 7.37 -6.74
C VAL A 302 5.89 6.24 -6.46
N GLU A 303 6.38 6.13 -5.22
CA GLU A 303 7.25 5.05 -4.75
C GLU A 303 6.57 3.68 -4.90
N LEU A 304 5.30 3.56 -4.50
CA LEU A 304 4.52 2.33 -4.66
C LEU A 304 4.36 1.93 -6.14
N ALA A 305 4.04 2.90 -7.00
CA ALA A 305 3.88 2.68 -8.44
C ALA A 305 5.19 2.23 -9.12
N ALA A 306 6.32 2.79 -8.70
CA ALA A 306 7.63 2.35 -9.17
C ALA A 306 7.96 0.92 -8.74
N GLY A 307 7.66 0.57 -7.47
CA GLY A 307 7.83 -0.79 -6.99
C GLY A 307 6.96 -1.80 -7.74
N TRP A 308 5.71 -1.44 -8.08
CA TRP A 308 4.87 -2.28 -8.95
C TRP A 308 5.52 -2.56 -10.30
N ASN A 309 6.14 -1.58 -10.92
CA ASN A 309 6.84 -1.75 -12.20
C ASN A 309 7.99 -2.76 -12.08
N VAL A 310 8.80 -2.66 -11.03
CA VAL A 310 9.88 -3.64 -10.76
C VAL A 310 9.32 -5.06 -10.60
N LEU A 311 8.23 -5.21 -9.84
CA LEU A 311 7.60 -6.51 -9.62
C LEU A 311 6.95 -7.09 -10.88
N VAL A 312 6.33 -6.25 -11.71
CA VAL A 312 5.75 -6.66 -13.00
C VAL A 312 6.84 -7.14 -13.95
N GLU A 313 7.91 -6.36 -14.15
CA GLU A 313 9.02 -6.75 -15.03
C GLU A 313 9.68 -8.07 -14.55
N THR A 314 9.82 -8.23 -13.22
CA THR A 314 10.31 -9.49 -12.62
C THR A 314 9.35 -10.66 -12.86
N GLY A 315 8.04 -10.46 -12.66
CA GLY A 315 7.03 -11.50 -12.86
C GLY A 315 6.91 -11.94 -14.32
N LEU A 316 7.02 -10.99 -15.26
CA LEU A 316 7.08 -11.28 -16.70
C LEU A 316 8.33 -12.10 -17.05
N ALA A 317 9.50 -11.74 -16.52
CA ALA A 317 10.74 -12.48 -16.75
C ALA A 317 10.71 -13.91 -16.16
N LEU A 318 9.94 -14.12 -15.09
CA LEU A 318 9.68 -15.43 -14.49
C LEU A 318 8.63 -16.27 -15.26
N ASN A 319 8.01 -15.73 -16.31
CA ASN A 319 6.90 -16.34 -17.06
C ASN A 319 5.70 -16.71 -16.16
N ILE A 320 5.42 -15.89 -15.15
CA ILE A 320 4.28 -16.11 -14.24
C ILE A 320 3.02 -15.50 -14.83
N ASN A 321 1.88 -16.19 -14.66
CA ASN A 321 0.58 -15.56 -14.90
C ASN A 321 0.28 -14.55 -13.78
N LEU A 322 0.31 -13.26 -14.13
CA LEU A 322 0.17 -12.16 -13.18
C LEU A 322 -1.27 -12.01 -12.64
N ASP A 323 -2.28 -12.48 -13.37
CA ASP A 323 -3.70 -12.33 -12.97
C ASP A 323 -4.18 -13.43 -12.04
N LYS A 324 -3.54 -14.61 -12.11
CA LYS A 324 -4.01 -15.83 -11.44
C LYS A 324 -2.92 -16.45 -10.57
N PRO A 325 -2.85 -16.07 -9.27
CA PRO A 325 -2.04 -16.80 -8.32
C PRO A 325 -2.50 -18.23 -8.12
N THR A 326 -1.55 -19.12 -7.84
CA THR A 326 -1.82 -20.55 -7.64
C THR A 326 -2.55 -20.83 -6.33
N ARG A 327 -2.31 -20.03 -5.29
CA ARG A 327 -2.85 -20.26 -3.93
C ARG A 327 -3.58 -19.06 -3.34
N ALA A 328 -3.12 -17.84 -3.62
CA ALA A 328 -3.77 -16.64 -3.11
C ALA A 328 -5.18 -16.50 -3.70
N ARG A 329 -6.09 -15.93 -2.91
CA ARG A 329 -7.49 -15.71 -3.28
C ARG A 329 -7.78 -14.22 -3.24
N LYS A 330 -8.66 -13.76 -4.12
CA LYS A 330 -9.10 -12.36 -4.15
C LYS A 330 -9.80 -11.90 -2.86
N VAL A 331 -10.49 -12.82 -2.21
CA VAL A 331 -10.97 -12.64 -0.83
C VAL A 331 -10.31 -13.74 0.00
N GLY A 332 -9.35 -13.36 0.85
CA GLY A 332 -8.57 -14.31 1.64
C GLY A 332 -9.43 -15.12 2.62
N ASN A 333 -10.30 -14.41 3.36
CA ASN A 333 -11.22 -15.00 4.33
C ASN A 333 -12.63 -14.37 4.20
N GLU A 334 -13.49 -15.00 3.40
CA GLU A 334 -14.84 -14.48 3.12
C GLU A 334 -15.82 -14.79 4.27
N TYR A 335 -16.64 -13.80 4.63
CA TYR A 335 -17.76 -13.99 5.54
C TYR A 335 -18.90 -14.75 4.85
N MET A 336 -19.29 -15.89 5.44
CA MET A 336 -20.27 -16.81 4.86
C MET A 336 -21.69 -16.68 5.47
N GLY A 337 -22.01 -15.57 6.16
CA GLY A 337 -23.37 -15.31 6.65
C GLY A 337 -23.77 -16.04 7.93
N LYS A 338 -22.82 -16.48 8.78
CA LYS A 338 -23.10 -17.10 10.08
C LYS A 338 -22.50 -16.31 11.23
#